data_AF-A0A356ML35-F1
#
_entry.id   AF-A0A356ML35-F1
#
_cell.length_a   1.000
_cell.length_b   1.000
_cell.length_c   1.000
_cell.angle_alpha   90.00
_cell.angle_beta   90.00
_cell.angle_gamma   90.00
#
_symmetry.space_group_name_H-M   'P 1'
#
loop_
_entity.id
_entity.type
_entity.pdbx_description
1 polymer ?
#
loop_
_entity_poly.entity_id
_entity_poly.type
_entity_poly.pdbx_seq_one_letter_code
_entity_poly.pdbx_strand_id
1 'polypeptide(L)'
;MLKSRLICNKASNNGIFGSVELFNFINSPDFEEIFKTATLLTNNGGKPDIILSRLIEEKGFNALPVLVDKHHYSLLLSSKLTRIYRGVVYKDAIKDFAYNENMFIGKGIYCNGVYFVYGDNAKSEAEQYVYLRMPNSIFHKARRYGAVIEALISNDANIIDINSLHKLSMKMVQKVQKLKGLSNETKDRLITILNNDPAKCAVLKGYDAIDISGQNYLVVLNRSKLIMQKPKGKEK
;
A
#
# COMPACT_ATOMS: atom_id res chain seq x y z
N MET A 1 -12.60 41.31 -6.11
CA MET A 1 -11.78 41.21 -4.89
C MET A 1 -12.63 40.65 -3.75
N LEU A 2 -12.52 39.34 -3.48
CA LEU A 2 -13.17 38.70 -2.34
C LEU A 2 -12.10 37.92 -1.58
N LYS A 3 -11.71 38.46 -0.43
CA LYS A 3 -10.93 37.77 0.60
C LYS A 3 -11.89 36.84 1.33
N SER A 4 -11.70 35.53 1.20
CA SER A 4 -12.24 34.57 2.17
C SER A 4 -11.08 33.82 2.82
N ARG A 5 -10.93 34.08 4.12
CA ARG A 5 -9.98 33.42 5.02
C ARG A 5 -10.35 31.93 5.12
N LEU A 6 -9.44 31.05 4.71
CA LEU A 6 -9.45 29.66 5.14
C LEU A 6 -9.12 29.62 6.63
N ILE A 7 -10.15 29.39 7.44
CA ILE A 7 -9.99 29.08 8.86
C ILE A 7 -9.41 27.67 8.94
N CYS A 8 -8.16 27.61 9.36
CA CYS A 8 -7.45 26.41 9.75
C CYS A 8 -8.08 25.88 11.04
N ASN A 9 -8.97 24.90 10.95
CA ASN A 9 -9.41 24.14 12.12
C ASN A 9 -8.53 22.88 12.23
N LYS A 10 -7.64 22.91 13.22
CA LYS A 10 -7.00 21.72 13.79
C LYS A 10 -8.09 20.74 14.23
N ALA A 11 -8.34 19.69 13.45
CA ALA A 11 -9.11 18.54 13.90
C ALA A 11 -8.14 17.57 14.58
N SER A 12 -8.40 17.35 15.86
CA SER A 12 -7.75 16.41 16.76
C SER A 12 -7.78 14.98 16.24
N ASN A 13 -6.65 14.29 16.41
CA ASN A 13 -6.50 12.85 16.43
C ASN A 13 -7.70 12.16 17.10
N ASN A 14 -8.46 11.37 16.33
CA ASN A 14 -9.15 10.15 16.76
C ASN A 14 -9.73 9.41 15.53
N GLY A 15 -8.88 8.64 14.86
CA GLY A 15 -9.09 7.23 14.45
C GLY A 15 -10.42 6.71 13.89
N ILE A 16 -11.36 7.52 13.39
CA ILE A 16 -12.59 7.00 12.77
C ILE A 16 -12.92 7.80 11.54
N PHE A 17 -12.76 7.17 10.36
CA PHE A 17 -13.41 7.64 9.14
C PHE A 17 -14.93 7.62 9.35
N GLY A 18 -15.50 8.77 9.71
CA GLY A 18 -16.91 8.96 10.01
C GLY A 18 -17.77 8.75 8.76
N SER A 19 -19.06 8.51 8.92
CA SER A 19 -20.02 8.44 7.80
C SER A 19 -19.99 9.71 6.92
N VAL A 20 -19.58 10.85 7.49
CA VAL A 20 -19.46 12.13 6.81
C VAL A 20 -18.24 12.20 5.89
N GLU A 21 -17.09 11.63 6.27
CA GLU A 21 -15.89 11.69 5.42
C GLU A 21 -15.96 10.71 4.26
N LEU A 22 -16.57 9.53 4.47
CA LEU A 22 -16.88 8.63 3.37
C LEU A 22 -17.92 9.25 2.42
N PHE A 23 -18.91 9.96 2.96
CA PHE A 23 -19.89 10.69 2.17
C PHE A 23 -19.24 11.86 1.41
N ASN A 24 -18.36 12.65 2.03
CA ASN A 24 -17.65 13.75 1.39
C ASN A 24 -16.66 13.26 0.34
N PHE A 25 -16.01 12.12 0.58
CA PHE A 25 -15.17 11.45 -0.40
C PHE A 25 -16.01 10.96 -1.59
N ILE A 26 -17.11 10.24 -1.35
CA ILE A 26 -18.01 9.76 -2.41
C ILE A 26 -18.62 10.91 -3.22
N ASN A 27 -18.87 12.06 -2.59
CA ASN A 27 -19.43 13.24 -3.26
C ASN A 27 -18.34 14.24 -3.72
N SER A 28 -17.05 13.90 -3.64
CA SER A 28 -16.02 14.79 -4.18
C SER A 28 -16.06 14.75 -5.71
N PRO A 29 -15.76 15.88 -6.38
CA PRO A 29 -15.58 15.90 -7.84
C PRO A 29 -14.53 14.88 -8.31
N ASP A 30 -13.51 14.67 -7.47
CA ASP A 30 -12.44 13.71 -7.70
C ASP A 30 -13.00 12.28 -7.74
N PHE A 31 -13.91 11.90 -6.85
CA PHE A 31 -14.44 10.54 -6.80
C PHE A 31 -15.11 10.11 -8.09
N GLU A 32 -15.92 10.96 -8.73
CA GLU A 32 -16.51 10.62 -10.03
C GLU A 32 -15.48 10.53 -11.16
N GLU A 33 -14.38 11.29 -11.09
CA GLU A 33 -13.28 11.20 -12.05
C GLU A 33 -12.44 9.93 -11.86
N ILE A 34 -12.10 9.59 -10.60
CA ILE A 34 -11.47 8.32 -10.21
C ILE A 34 -12.35 7.17 -10.69
N PHE A 35 -13.65 7.29 -10.45
CA PHE A 35 -14.64 6.28 -10.76
C PHE A 35 -14.81 6.08 -12.28
N LYS A 36 -14.91 7.15 -13.08
CA LYS A 36 -14.96 7.06 -14.55
C LYS A 36 -13.70 6.44 -15.12
N THR A 37 -12.53 6.87 -14.64
CA THR A 37 -11.23 6.32 -15.04
C THR A 37 -11.11 4.84 -14.68
N ALA A 38 -11.59 4.45 -13.50
CA ALA A 38 -11.57 3.08 -13.02
C ALA A 38 -12.50 2.14 -13.80
N THR A 39 -13.70 2.60 -14.16
CA THR A 39 -14.71 1.79 -14.88
C THR A 39 -14.24 1.45 -16.30
N LEU A 40 -13.39 2.29 -16.91
CA LEU A 40 -12.80 2.06 -18.23
C LEU A 40 -11.69 1.00 -18.24
N LEU A 41 -11.17 0.58 -17.08
CA LEU A 41 -9.87 -0.11 -16.99
C LEU A 41 -9.92 -1.47 -16.26
N THR A 42 -11.11 -1.97 -15.92
CA THR A 42 -11.33 -3.23 -15.17
C THR A 42 -11.01 -4.53 -15.94
N ASN A 43 -10.66 -4.46 -17.22
CA ASN A 43 -10.15 -5.61 -17.96
C ASN A 43 -8.70 -5.36 -18.37
N ASN A 44 -7.73 -6.03 -17.72
CA ASN A 44 -6.46 -6.47 -18.34
C ASN A 44 -5.50 -7.13 -17.31
N GLY A 45 -5.17 -8.40 -17.58
CA GLY A 45 -4.26 -9.26 -16.80
C GLY A 45 -2.81 -8.81 -16.80
N GLY A 46 -2.49 -7.85 -15.91
CA GLY A 46 -1.10 -7.41 -15.64
C GLY A 46 -0.94 -5.93 -15.34
N LYS A 47 -1.97 -5.09 -15.57
CA LYS A 47 -1.92 -3.66 -15.26
C LYS A 47 -2.16 -3.41 -13.76
N PRO A 48 -1.49 -2.40 -13.14
CA PRO A 48 -1.68 -2.04 -11.73
C PRO A 48 -3.15 -1.71 -11.43
N ASP A 49 -3.58 -1.92 -10.19
CA ASP A 49 -4.94 -1.60 -9.75
C ASP A 49 -5.12 -0.09 -9.65
N ILE A 50 -5.73 0.49 -10.68
CA ILE A 50 -5.80 1.95 -10.86
C ILE A 50 -6.62 2.61 -9.77
N ILE A 51 -7.68 1.95 -9.30
CA ILE A 51 -8.48 2.47 -8.18
C ILE A 51 -7.62 2.52 -6.93
N LEU A 52 -6.92 1.43 -6.61
CA LEU A 52 -6.09 1.39 -5.41
C LEU A 52 -4.93 2.40 -5.49
N SER A 53 -4.24 2.50 -6.64
CA SER A 53 -3.19 3.50 -6.85
C SER A 53 -3.69 4.91 -6.59
N ARG A 54 -4.86 5.25 -7.13
CA ARG A 54 -5.43 6.59 -6.97
C ARG A 54 -5.86 6.88 -5.53
N LEU A 55 -6.45 5.89 -4.85
CA LEU A 55 -6.75 6.01 -3.41
C LEU A 55 -5.47 6.24 -2.58
N ILE A 56 -4.38 5.55 -2.91
CA ILE A 56 -3.09 5.71 -2.23
C ILE A 56 -2.54 7.12 -2.44
N GLU A 57 -2.57 7.64 -3.66
CA GLU A 57 -2.16 9.02 -3.97
C GLU A 57 -2.97 10.04 -3.19
N GLU A 58 -4.30 9.92 -3.19
CA GLU A 58 -5.20 10.87 -2.51
C GLU A 58 -5.07 10.84 -0.99
N LYS A 59 -4.68 9.69 -0.41
CA LYS A 59 -4.34 9.59 1.01
C LYS A 59 -2.93 10.06 1.34
N GLY A 60 -2.10 10.39 0.34
CA GLY A 60 -0.69 10.69 0.53
C GLY A 60 0.14 9.49 0.94
N PHE A 61 -0.36 8.28 0.71
CA PHE A 61 0.28 7.02 1.10
C PHE A 61 1.44 6.64 0.17
N ASN A 62 1.55 7.28 -0.99
CA ASN A 62 2.64 7.13 -1.95
C ASN A 62 3.93 7.89 -1.57
N ALA A 63 3.90 8.70 -0.49
CA ALA A 63 5.08 9.43 -0.04
C ALA A 63 6.31 8.52 0.17
N LEU A 64 7.49 9.08 -0.05
CA LEU A 64 8.76 8.36 0.04
C LEU A 64 9.00 7.81 1.45
N PRO A 65 9.75 6.70 1.59
CA PRO A 65 10.13 6.18 2.90
C PRO A 65 11.10 7.13 3.60
N VAL A 66 11.19 7.04 4.93
CA VAL A 66 12.17 7.78 5.71
C VAL A 66 13.55 7.17 5.48
N LEU A 67 14.47 7.95 4.92
CA LEU A 67 15.83 7.49 4.63
C LEU A 67 16.82 7.96 5.70
N VAL A 68 17.42 7.02 6.41
CA VAL A 68 18.42 7.28 7.46
C VAL A 68 19.82 6.81 7.04
N ASP A 69 20.86 7.39 7.63
CA ASP A 69 22.22 6.88 7.42
C ASP A 69 22.44 5.52 8.09
N LYS A 70 23.59 4.91 7.80
CA LYS A 70 23.96 3.58 8.32
C LYS A 70 24.00 3.52 9.85
N HIS A 71 24.49 4.57 10.50
CA HIS A 71 24.64 4.60 11.95
C HIS A 71 23.26 4.64 12.62
N HIS A 72 22.40 5.57 12.21
CA HIS A 72 21.03 5.66 12.69
C HIS A 72 20.22 4.40 12.39
N TYR A 73 20.34 3.82 11.19
CA TYR A 73 19.67 2.55 10.87
C TYR A 73 20.11 1.41 11.80
N SER A 74 21.39 1.34 12.14
CA SER A 74 21.93 0.33 13.06
C SER A 74 21.38 0.48 14.49
N LEU A 75 21.15 1.73 14.94
CA LEU A 75 20.48 2.00 16.21
C LEU A 75 18.99 1.60 16.18
N LEU A 76 18.30 1.80 15.06
CA LEU A 76 16.89 1.40 14.93
C LEU A 76 16.70 -0.12 14.87
N LEU A 77 17.70 -0.85 14.36
CA LEU A 77 17.68 -2.32 14.40
C LEU A 77 17.67 -2.88 15.82
N SER A 78 18.18 -2.15 16.82
CA SER A 78 18.11 -2.58 18.22
C SER A 78 16.81 -2.18 18.93
N SER A 79 15.98 -1.32 18.32
CA SER A 79 14.80 -0.72 18.96
C SER A 79 13.49 -1.50 18.79
N LYS A 80 13.53 -2.83 18.62
CA LYS A 80 12.37 -3.74 18.45
C LYS A 80 11.41 -3.40 17.30
N LEU A 81 11.80 -2.56 16.34
CA LEU A 81 10.99 -2.31 15.14
C LEU A 81 10.89 -3.59 14.29
N THR A 82 9.71 -3.82 13.69
CA THR A 82 9.53 -4.97 12.81
C THR A 82 10.32 -4.78 11.53
N ARG A 83 11.28 -5.68 11.29
CA ARG A 83 12.10 -5.72 10.09
C ARG A 83 11.40 -6.52 9.01
N ILE A 84 11.33 -5.95 7.82
CA ILE A 84 10.59 -6.49 6.69
C ILE A 84 11.47 -6.52 5.43
N TYR A 85 11.24 -7.49 4.57
CA TYR A 85 12.05 -7.71 3.37
C TYR A 85 11.19 -7.95 2.13
N ARG A 86 11.63 -7.45 0.98
CA ARG A 86 10.99 -7.72 -0.31
C ARG A 86 12.04 -8.05 -1.35
N GLY A 87 11.96 -9.25 -1.93
CA GLY A 87 12.74 -9.59 -3.11
C GLY A 87 12.09 -9.05 -4.38
N VAL A 88 12.90 -8.45 -5.24
CA VAL A 88 12.46 -7.96 -6.55
C VAL A 88 13.46 -8.41 -7.59
N VAL A 89 12.97 -8.92 -8.72
CA VAL A 89 13.80 -9.38 -9.87
C VAL A 89 14.31 -8.19 -10.70
N TYR A 90 14.86 -7.17 -10.04
CA TYR A 90 15.37 -5.96 -10.66
C TYR A 90 16.48 -5.35 -9.79
N LYS A 91 17.62 -4.98 -10.38
CA LYS A 91 18.84 -4.58 -9.64
C LYS A 91 18.72 -3.24 -8.96
N ASP A 92 18.08 -2.26 -9.61
CA ASP A 92 17.96 -0.91 -9.06
C ASP A 92 16.72 -0.75 -8.16
N ALA A 93 16.00 -1.84 -7.87
CA ALA A 93 14.75 -1.83 -7.10
C ALA A 93 14.88 -1.12 -5.74
N ILE A 94 16.03 -1.19 -5.09
CA ILE A 94 16.27 -0.50 -3.82
C ILE A 94 16.27 1.03 -4.01
N LYS A 95 16.96 1.52 -5.05
CA LYS A 95 17.02 2.97 -5.34
C LYS A 95 15.67 3.47 -5.83
N ASP A 96 15.06 2.74 -6.75
CA ASP A 96 13.73 3.09 -7.27
C ASP A 96 12.70 3.13 -6.14
N PHE A 97 12.69 2.15 -5.25
CA PHE A 97 11.76 2.15 -4.12
C PHE A 97 12.01 3.29 -3.14
N ALA A 98 13.27 3.68 -2.93
CA ALA A 98 13.68 4.73 -2.01
C ALA A 98 13.43 6.15 -2.54
N TYR A 99 13.53 6.37 -3.86
CA TYR A 99 13.58 7.71 -4.44
C TYR A 99 12.52 7.99 -5.51
N ASN A 100 11.90 6.97 -6.10
CA ASN A 100 10.87 7.19 -7.12
C ASN A 100 9.55 7.58 -6.45
N GLU A 101 9.00 8.72 -6.83
CA GLU A 101 7.69 9.21 -6.35
C GLU A 101 6.56 8.25 -6.71
N ASN A 102 6.69 7.54 -7.83
CA ASN A 102 5.70 6.56 -8.27
C ASN A 102 5.84 5.25 -7.49
N MET A 103 4.88 4.98 -6.61
CA MET A 103 4.80 3.72 -5.88
C MET A 103 4.17 2.63 -6.76
N PHE A 104 4.92 1.55 -7.02
CA PHE A 104 4.39 0.40 -7.76
C PHE A 104 3.48 -0.46 -6.87
N ILE A 105 2.19 -0.50 -7.21
CA ILE A 105 1.18 -1.33 -6.55
C ILE A 105 1.08 -2.68 -7.26
N GLY A 106 1.57 -3.73 -6.60
CA GLY A 106 1.54 -5.09 -7.13
C GLY A 106 0.16 -5.73 -6.96
N LYS A 107 -0.16 -6.69 -7.84
CA LYS A 107 -1.29 -7.59 -7.65
C LYS A 107 -0.83 -8.80 -6.83
N GLY A 108 -1.62 -9.18 -5.82
CA GLY A 108 -1.28 -10.31 -4.96
C GLY A 108 -2.48 -11.19 -4.63
N ILE A 109 -2.20 -12.38 -4.12
CA ILE A 109 -3.21 -13.43 -3.89
C ILE A 109 -4.17 -13.09 -2.73
N TYR A 110 -3.74 -12.26 -1.78
CA TYR A 110 -4.55 -11.85 -0.62
C TYR A 110 -5.22 -10.50 -0.85
N CYS A 111 -4.47 -9.55 -1.40
CA CYS A 111 -4.92 -8.21 -1.79
C CYS A 111 -3.88 -7.52 -2.68
N ASN A 112 -4.16 -6.36 -3.28
CA ASN A 112 -3.13 -5.62 -4.00
C ASN A 112 -2.33 -4.74 -3.02
N GLY A 113 -1.07 -4.43 -3.37
CA GLY A 113 -0.18 -3.61 -2.54
C GLY A 113 1.30 -3.95 -2.70
N VAL A 114 2.12 -3.48 -1.76
CA VAL A 114 3.57 -3.67 -1.75
C VAL A 114 3.90 -4.75 -0.73
N TYR A 115 4.11 -5.98 -1.21
CA TYR A 115 4.34 -7.15 -0.36
C TYR A 115 5.75 -7.18 0.23
N PHE A 116 5.83 -7.35 1.54
CA PHE A 116 7.03 -7.71 2.26
C PHE A 116 6.80 -8.98 3.08
N VAL A 117 7.87 -9.70 3.36
CA VAL A 117 7.92 -10.79 4.34
C VAL A 117 8.56 -10.30 5.62
N TYR A 118 8.13 -10.84 6.76
CA TYR A 118 8.66 -10.50 8.09
C TYR A 118 8.81 -11.74 8.97
N GLY A 119 9.40 -11.59 10.15
CA GLY A 119 9.62 -12.70 11.08
C GLY A 119 10.88 -13.51 10.80
N ASP A 120 10.94 -14.70 11.39
CA ASP A 120 12.10 -15.58 11.29
C ASP A 120 12.28 -16.06 9.84
N ASN A 121 13.51 -16.02 9.35
CA ASN A 121 13.87 -16.36 7.96
C ASN A 121 13.34 -15.44 6.85
N ALA A 122 12.66 -14.34 7.17
CA ALA A 122 12.08 -13.42 6.18
C ALA A 122 13.06 -12.96 5.10
N LYS A 123 14.32 -12.67 5.48
CA LYS A 123 15.35 -12.30 4.50
C LYS A 123 15.61 -13.43 3.50
N SER A 124 15.70 -14.66 3.97
CA SER A 124 15.96 -15.83 3.10
C SER A 124 14.79 -16.07 2.15
N GLU A 125 13.55 -15.92 2.63
CA GLU A 125 12.35 -16.01 1.81
C GLU A 125 12.33 -14.92 0.72
N ALA A 126 12.61 -13.66 1.08
CA ALA A 126 12.74 -12.57 0.12
C ALA A 126 13.83 -12.84 -0.92
N GLU A 127 14.95 -13.47 -0.53
CA GLU A 127 16.04 -13.80 -1.45
C GLU A 127 15.64 -14.82 -2.53
N GLN A 128 14.61 -15.64 -2.31
CA GLN A 128 14.15 -16.58 -3.34
C GLN A 128 13.64 -15.84 -4.59
N TYR A 129 13.13 -14.63 -4.42
CA TYR A 129 12.60 -13.78 -5.50
C TYR A 129 13.65 -12.95 -6.22
N VAL A 130 14.94 -13.01 -5.85
CA VAL A 130 15.99 -12.26 -6.57
C VAL A 130 16.69 -13.06 -7.66
N TYR A 131 16.34 -14.32 -7.84
CA TYR A 131 16.91 -15.21 -8.84
C TYR A 131 15.98 -15.37 -10.04
N LEU A 132 16.48 -15.10 -11.25
CA LEU A 132 15.78 -15.49 -12.48
C LEU A 132 16.02 -16.97 -12.72
N ARG A 133 14.94 -17.75 -12.87
CA ARG A 133 15.02 -19.06 -13.53
C ARG A 133 15.04 -18.80 -15.04
N MET A 134 16.20 -18.96 -15.68
CA MET A 134 16.29 -18.88 -17.15
C MET A 134 15.69 -20.16 -17.75
N PRO A 135 14.67 -20.08 -18.62
CA PRO A 135 13.96 -21.26 -19.10
C PRO A 135 14.80 -22.27 -19.90
N ASN A 136 15.97 -21.89 -20.44
CA ASN A 136 16.67 -22.69 -21.47
C ASN A 136 18.19 -22.87 -21.27
N SER A 137 18.75 -22.80 -20.05
CA SER A 137 20.18 -23.09 -19.85
C SER A 137 20.42 -24.51 -19.35
N ILE A 138 21.19 -25.28 -20.12
CA ILE A 138 21.72 -26.63 -19.80
C ILE A 138 22.45 -26.65 -18.44
N PHE A 139 22.88 -25.49 -17.96
CA PHE A 139 23.30 -25.26 -16.58
C PHE A 139 22.17 -24.58 -15.80
N HIS A 140 21.48 -25.30 -14.92
CA HIS A 140 20.48 -24.77 -13.97
C HIS A 140 21.09 -23.87 -12.88
N LYS A 141 22.03 -22.98 -13.23
CA LYS A 141 22.62 -22.03 -12.27
C LYS A 141 21.73 -20.79 -12.18
N ALA A 142 20.91 -20.74 -11.13
CA ALA A 142 20.20 -19.53 -10.75
C ALA A 142 21.20 -18.38 -10.57
N ARG A 143 21.09 -17.32 -11.38
CA ARG A 143 21.90 -16.11 -11.24
C ARG A 143 21.09 -15.06 -10.47
N ARG A 144 21.72 -14.47 -9.44
CA ARG A 144 21.14 -13.34 -8.72
C ARG A 144 21.04 -12.16 -9.68
N TYR A 145 19.82 -11.80 -10.04
CA TYR A 145 19.51 -10.70 -10.95
C TYR A 145 18.79 -9.55 -10.22
N GLY A 146 18.16 -9.85 -9.10
CA GLY A 146 17.38 -8.92 -8.32
C GLY A 146 18.08 -8.31 -7.12
N ALA A 147 17.30 -7.56 -6.36
CA ALA A 147 17.70 -6.95 -5.10
C ALA A 147 16.67 -7.27 -4.00
N VAL A 148 17.15 -7.31 -2.75
CA VAL A 148 16.27 -7.40 -1.58
C VAL A 148 16.17 -6.01 -0.99
N ILE A 149 14.96 -5.46 -1.01
CA ILE A 149 14.61 -4.26 -0.27
C ILE A 149 14.47 -4.66 1.19
N GLU A 150 15.13 -3.93 2.06
CA GLU A 150 15.03 -4.09 3.50
C GLU A 150 14.50 -2.78 4.10
N ALA A 151 13.53 -2.88 4.98
CA ALA A 151 12.97 -1.76 5.71
C ALA A 151 12.60 -2.13 7.14
N LEU A 152 12.38 -1.11 7.95
CA LEU A 152 11.70 -1.19 9.25
C LEU A 152 10.34 -0.52 9.11
N ILE A 153 9.29 -1.11 9.68
CA ILE A 153 8.01 -0.41 9.80
C ILE A 153 8.01 0.46 11.06
N SER A 154 7.51 1.68 10.94
CA SER A 154 7.38 2.60 12.07
C SER A 154 6.38 2.06 13.10
N ASN A 155 6.64 2.30 14.39
CA ASN A 155 5.74 1.92 15.48
C ASN A 155 4.38 2.64 15.46
N ASP A 156 4.30 3.79 14.78
CA ASP A 156 3.07 4.54 14.61
C ASP A 156 2.27 4.12 13.37
N ALA A 157 2.70 3.08 12.65
CA ALA A 157 1.96 2.53 11.53
C ALA A 157 0.68 1.86 12.02
N ASN A 158 -0.45 2.23 11.43
CA ASN A 158 -1.75 1.63 11.70
C ASN A 158 -1.92 0.35 10.87
N ILE A 159 -1.73 -0.81 11.50
CA ILE A 159 -1.73 -2.12 10.83
C ILE A 159 -3.02 -2.87 11.17
N ILE A 160 -3.70 -3.40 10.17
CA ILE A 160 -4.89 -4.25 10.35
C ILE A 160 -4.59 -5.69 9.93
N ASP A 161 -5.06 -6.67 10.70
CA ASP A 161 -5.01 -8.07 10.25
C ASP A 161 -6.03 -8.33 9.13
N ILE A 162 -5.67 -9.18 8.18
CA ILE A 162 -6.51 -9.46 6.99
C ILE A 162 -7.91 -9.97 7.36
N ASN A 163 -8.08 -10.73 8.45
CA ASN A 163 -9.37 -11.27 8.85
C ASN A 163 -10.30 -10.17 9.39
N SER A 164 -9.76 -9.26 10.20
CA SER A 164 -10.47 -8.08 10.67
C SER A 164 -10.79 -7.13 9.52
N LEU A 165 -9.88 -7.00 8.55
CA LEU A 165 -10.13 -6.20 7.35
C LEU A 165 -11.30 -6.77 6.54
N HIS A 166 -11.39 -8.10 6.36
CA HIS A 166 -12.55 -8.71 5.70
C HIS A 166 -13.86 -8.39 6.44
N LYS A 167 -13.89 -8.50 7.78
CA LYS A 167 -15.06 -8.13 8.59
C LYS A 167 -15.42 -6.65 8.43
N LEU A 168 -14.42 -5.77 8.36
CA LEU A 168 -14.59 -4.35 8.15
C LEU A 168 -15.16 -4.05 6.77
N SER A 169 -14.64 -4.68 5.71
CA SER A 169 -15.14 -4.56 4.35
C SER A 169 -16.62 -4.96 4.26
N MET A 170 -17.01 -6.06 4.88
CA MET A 170 -18.42 -6.48 4.94
C MET A 170 -19.31 -5.44 5.63
N LYS A 171 -18.85 -4.85 6.75
CA LYS A 171 -19.58 -3.77 7.42
C LYS A 171 -19.69 -2.51 6.55
N MET A 172 -18.66 -2.19 5.76
CA MET A 172 -18.70 -1.06 4.83
C MET A 172 -19.69 -1.28 3.69
N VAL A 173 -19.72 -2.47 3.11
CA VAL A 173 -20.71 -2.87 2.10
C VAL A 173 -22.13 -2.70 2.63
N GLN A 174 -22.42 -3.21 3.83
CA GLN A 174 -23.72 -3.03 4.47
C GLN A 174 -24.09 -1.56 4.72
N LYS A 175 -23.10 -0.71 5.05
CA LYS A 175 -23.32 0.73 5.19
C LYS A 175 -23.68 1.36 3.85
N VAL A 176 -22.96 1.04 2.78
CA VAL A 176 -23.23 1.54 1.42
C VAL A 176 -24.65 1.21 0.98
N GLN A 177 -25.11 -0.02 1.20
CA GLN A 177 -26.48 -0.45 0.87
C GLN A 177 -27.53 0.45 1.56
N LYS A 178 -27.29 0.82 2.82
CA LYS A 178 -28.20 1.61 3.66
C LYS A 178 -28.09 3.13 3.44
N LEU A 179 -27.15 3.63 2.65
CA LEU A 179 -27.02 5.06 2.39
C LEU A 179 -28.28 5.60 1.69
N LYS A 180 -28.84 6.69 2.21
CA LYS A 180 -29.93 7.43 1.55
C LYS A 180 -29.33 8.46 0.58
N GLY A 181 -30.04 8.77 -0.50
CA GLY A 181 -29.63 9.80 -1.46
C GLY A 181 -28.67 9.35 -2.57
N LEU A 182 -28.23 8.08 -2.57
CA LEU A 182 -27.49 7.48 -3.69
C LEU A 182 -28.42 6.60 -4.53
N SER A 183 -28.24 6.61 -5.85
CA SER A 183 -28.91 5.67 -6.76
C SER A 183 -28.45 4.24 -6.47
N ASN A 184 -29.28 3.24 -6.80
CA ASN A 184 -28.90 1.84 -6.65
C ASN A 184 -27.67 1.49 -7.50
N GLU A 185 -27.58 2.05 -8.71
CA GLU A 185 -26.42 1.87 -9.58
C GLU A 185 -25.11 2.35 -8.93
N THR A 186 -25.10 3.54 -8.31
CA THR A 186 -23.93 4.05 -7.59
C THR A 186 -23.56 3.16 -6.41
N LYS A 187 -24.55 2.63 -5.68
CA LYS A 187 -24.32 1.70 -4.56
C LYS A 187 -23.70 0.39 -5.04
N ASP A 188 -24.24 -0.22 -6.09
CA ASP A 188 -23.75 -1.50 -6.62
C ASP A 188 -22.31 -1.37 -7.12
N ARG A 189 -22.00 -0.24 -7.76
CA ARG A 189 -20.65 0.13 -8.18
C ARG A 189 -19.70 0.26 -6.99
N LEU A 190 -20.07 0.98 -5.94
CA LEU A 190 -19.29 1.10 -4.70
C LEU A 190 -19.03 -0.25 -4.04
N ILE A 191 -20.06 -1.09 -3.97
CA ILE A 191 -19.97 -2.44 -3.40
C ILE A 191 -19.01 -3.30 -4.22
N THR A 192 -19.06 -3.22 -5.56
CA THR A 192 -18.13 -3.92 -6.44
C THR A 192 -16.69 -3.49 -6.18
N ILE A 193 -16.42 -2.19 -6.04
CA ILE A 193 -15.09 -1.69 -5.72
C ILE A 193 -14.59 -2.25 -4.38
N LEU A 194 -15.42 -2.19 -3.33
CA LEU A 194 -15.07 -2.64 -1.99
C LEU A 194 -14.88 -4.16 -1.89
N ASN A 195 -15.60 -4.94 -2.71
CA ASN A 195 -15.52 -6.40 -2.73
C ASN A 195 -14.34 -6.93 -3.55
N ASN A 196 -13.92 -6.21 -4.60
CA ASN A 196 -12.87 -6.69 -5.50
C ASN A 196 -11.49 -6.78 -4.83
N ASP A 197 -11.21 -5.92 -3.85
CA ASP A 197 -9.93 -5.95 -3.13
C ASP A 197 -10.05 -5.31 -1.75
N PRO A 198 -9.79 -6.06 -0.65
CA PRO A 198 -9.85 -5.51 0.70
C PRO A 198 -8.83 -4.40 0.95
N ALA A 199 -7.74 -4.28 0.17
CA ALA A 199 -6.78 -3.19 0.31
C ALA A 199 -7.39 -1.80 0.09
N LYS A 200 -8.40 -1.69 -0.78
CA LYS A 200 -9.12 -0.42 -1.00
C LYS A 200 -9.85 0.03 0.27
N CYS A 201 -10.45 -0.91 0.99
CA CYS A 201 -11.09 -0.67 2.28
C CYS A 201 -10.05 -0.21 3.33
N ALA A 202 -8.89 -0.86 3.36
CA ALA A 202 -7.79 -0.50 4.25
C ALA A 202 -7.32 0.94 4.04
N VAL A 203 -7.03 1.33 2.78
CA VAL A 203 -6.62 2.69 2.43
C VAL A 203 -7.70 3.72 2.78
N LEU A 204 -8.96 3.44 2.44
CA LEU A 204 -10.09 4.32 2.79
C LEU A 204 -10.24 4.53 4.30
N LYS A 205 -9.83 3.55 5.11
CA LYS A 205 -9.87 3.60 6.57
C LYS A 205 -8.57 4.08 7.22
N GLY A 206 -7.56 4.42 6.42
CA GLY A 206 -6.31 4.96 6.92
C GLY A 206 -5.42 3.89 7.58
N TYR A 207 -5.49 2.64 7.11
CA TYR A 207 -4.53 1.62 7.51
C TYR A 207 -3.30 1.66 6.60
N ASP A 208 -2.13 1.74 7.21
CA ASP A 208 -0.84 1.88 6.54
C ASP A 208 -0.31 0.56 5.97
N ALA A 209 -0.71 -0.56 6.59
CA ALA A 209 -0.36 -1.90 6.13
C ALA A 209 -1.43 -2.92 6.55
N ILE A 210 -1.39 -4.08 5.89
CA ILE A 210 -2.23 -5.23 6.17
C ILE A 210 -1.34 -6.39 6.57
N ASP A 211 -1.57 -6.93 7.76
CA ASP A 211 -0.87 -8.12 8.25
C ASP A 211 -1.60 -9.40 7.81
N ILE A 212 -0.85 -10.29 7.17
CA ILE A 212 -1.27 -11.62 6.75
C ILE A 212 -0.48 -12.61 7.60
N SER A 213 -0.75 -12.59 8.91
CA SER A 213 0.09 -13.25 9.92
C SER A 213 0.24 -14.76 9.69
N GLY A 214 -0.78 -15.41 9.13
CA GLY A 214 -0.74 -16.84 8.79
C GLY A 214 0.29 -17.22 7.71
N GLN A 215 0.93 -16.24 7.07
CA GLN A 215 1.92 -16.42 6.02
C GLN A 215 3.15 -15.53 6.20
N ASN A 216 3.25 -14.80 7.31
CA ASN A 216 4.34 -13.86 7.58
C ASN A 216 4.53 -12.78 6.48
N TYR A 217 3.45 -12.39 5.80
CA TYR A 217 3.47 -11.29 4.85
C TYR A 217 2.85 -10.04 5.46
N LEU A 218 3.45 -8.91 5.13
CA LEU A 218 2.92 -7.58 5.39
C LEU A 218 2.72 -6.87 4.05
N VAL A 219 1.48 -6.50 3.73
CA VAL A 219 1.16 -5.72 2.55
C VAL A 219 1.18 -4.25 2.94
N VAL A 220 2.24 -3.56 2.54
CA VAL A 220 2.40 -2.14 2.80
C VAL A 220 1.56 -1.33 1.80
N LEU A 221 0.77 -0.42 2.32
CA LEU A 221 -0.08 0.51 1.56
C LEU A 221 0.45 1.94 1.64
N ASN A 222 1.05 2.31 2.77
CA ASN A 222 1.67 3.61 3.00
C ASN A 222 3.20 3.48 3.11
N ARG A 223 3.91 3.85 2.05
CA ARG A 223 5.38 3.75 2.00
C ARG A 223 6.08 4.74 2.93
N SER A 224 5.43 5.83 3.33
CA SER A 224 6.01 6.80 4.28
C SER A 224 6.18 6.24 5.69
N LYS A 225 5.50 5.14 6.02
CA LYS A 225 5.68 4.41 7.30
C LYS A 225 6.88 3.48 7.31
N LEU A 226 7.63 3.41 6.21
CA LEU A 226 8.84 2.61 6.13
C LEU A 226 10.07 3.47 6.42
N ILE A 227 11.00 2.90 7.17
CA ILE A 227 12.32 3.47 7.41
C ILE A 227 13.33 2.57 6.70
N MET A 228 14.19 3.17 5.88
CA MET A 228 15.21 2.46 5.11
C MET A 228 16.59 3.08 5.33
N GLN A 229 17.62 2.25 5.26
CA GLN A 229 18.97 2.76 5.13
C GLN A 229 19.12 3.42 3.74
N LYS A 230 19.69 4.63 3.70
CA LYS A 230 20.06 5.31 2.44
C LYS A 230 20.83 4.34 1.51
N PRO A 231 20.32 4.08 0.29
CA PRO A 231 21.01 3.21 -0.66
C PRO A 231 22.40 3.74 -0.99
N LYS A 232 23.40 2.85 -1.13
CA LYS A 232 24.75 3.26 -1.53
C LYS A 232 24.81 3.63 -3.02
N GLY A 233 25.43 4.76 -3.35
CA GLY A 233 25.69 5.23 -4.72
C GLY A 233 25.36 6.71 -4.92
N LYS A 234 25.83 7.33 -6.01
CA LYS A 234 25.50 8.72 -6.34
C LYS A 234 23.98 8.85 -6.57
N GLU A 235 23.36 9.83 -5.92
CA GLU A 235 22.08 10.42 -6.34
C GLU A 235 22.29 10.88 -7.79
N LYS A 236 21.41 10.44 -8.70
CA LYS A 236 21.45 10.90 -10.10
C LYS A 236 20.69 12.21 -10.21
#